data_AF-A0A5N7MBN7-F1
#
_entry.id   AF-A0A5N7MBN7-F1
#
_cell.length_a   1.000
_cell.length_b   1.000
_cell.length_c   1.000
_cell.angle_alpha   90.00
_cell.angle_beta   90.00
_cell.angle_gamma   90.00
#
_symmetry.space_group_name_H-M   'P 1'
#
loop_
_entity.id
_entity.type
_entity.pdbx_description
1 polymer ?
#
loop_
_entity_poly.entity_id
_entity_poly.type
_entity_poly.pdbx_seq_one_letter_code
_entity_poly.pdbx_strand_id
1 'polypeptide(L)'
;MPLLAYTQSGQPLVAPFLSDDEWERLKSSAARDAWMPYGKGRAIPKESILGTRFFAHPPGHAGEGAKETDIHLYLKAQCLLGTRVAGWEALPEQSGITPEGEDWRADVLCRRPGMDWSVAFEAQVQLQAEETYRRRQARYAASGIRTLWLVGHEHSLLNRYWLEPDQGLPAFKTHIWKDERGRPGAHVLLDGQSLPIAEFVSGALSRQLHWVGDGRHGVLQLVLREDQCWHRTCRRKVRLTIRIQTTRGTPIDLSAACDFAGYREAYTKAQAALPDLADHPQPFRKGLMSRCPYCRRDIRYQAQEWASPTLTVVPIGIAIPNHGIHLGITPHAQWHWGSQTHWANWAPFGEIGPISDQEMSTRTALRTHSRSPRTL
;
A
#
# COMPACT_ATOMS: atom_id res chain seq x y z
N MET A 1 -17.43 -20.86 -6.32
CA MET A 1 -18.74 -20.30 -5.93
C MET A 1 -18.89 -18.96 -6.62
N PRO A 2 -19.36 -18.89 -7.86
CA PRO A 2 -19.26 -17.65 -8.63
C PRO A 2 -20.22 -16.56 -8.15
N LEU A 3 -19.81 -15.32 -8.36
CA LEU A 3 -20.63 -14.12 -8.17
C LEU A 3 -21.48 -13.79 -9.41
N LEU A 4 -21.39 -14.59 -10.47
CA LEU A 4 -22.03 -14.36 -11.76
C LEU A 4 -22.87 -15.56 -12.20
N ALA A 5 -24.08 -15.25 -12.63
CA ALA A 5 -24.95 -16.11 -13.41
C ALA A 5 -25.45 -15.32 -14.64
N TYR A 6 -26.24 -15.94 -15.49
CA TYR A 6 -26.87 -15.29 -16.63
C TYR A 6 -28.37 -15.64 -16.68
N THR A 7 -29.18 -14.73 -17.19
CA THR A 7 -30.54 -15.05 -17.63
C THR A 7 -30.48 -15.92 -18.89
N GLN A 8 -31.61 -16.54 -19.26
CA GLN A 8 -31.73 -17.28 -20.51
C GLN A 8 -31.54 -16.37 -21.73
N SER A 9 -31.85 -15.09 -21.61
CA SER A 9 -31.58 -14.06 -22.63
C SER A 9 -30.11 -13.61 -22.70
N GLY A 10 -29.23 -14.17 -21.85
CA GLY A 10 -27.80 -13.87 -21.83
C GLY A 10 -27.43 -12.61 -21.03
N GLN A 11 -28.37 -12.02 -20.27
CA GLN A 11 -28.08 -10.87 -19.42
C GLN A 11 -27.34 -11.31 -18.16
N PRO A 12 -26.26 -10.61 -17.76
CA PRO A 12 -25.50 -10.99 -16.58
C PRO A 12 -26.28 -10.69 -15.29
N LEU A 13 -26.32 -11.66 -14.39
CA LEU A 13 -26.79 -11.53 -13.01
C LEU A 13 -25.57 -11.54 -12.09
N VAL A 14 -25.19 -10.37 -11.60
CA VAL A 14 -24.05 -10.19 -10.69
C VAL A 14 -24.57 -10.11 -9.26
N ALA A 15 -24.28 -11.12 -8.43
CA ALA A 15 -24.90 -11.28 -7.12
C ALA A 15 -24.78 -10.04 -6.20
N PRO A 16 -23.63 -9.36 -6.10
CA PRO A 16 -23.51 -8.12 -5.32
C PRO A 16 -24.34 -6.94 -5.85
N PHE A 17 -24.82 -6.98 -7.10
CA PHE A 17 -25.58 -5.89 -7.73
C PHE A 17 -27.08 -6.02 -7.59
N LEU A 18 -27.56 -7.21 -7.22
CA LEU A 18 -28.98 -7.49 -7.04
C LEU A 18 -29.47 -6.87 -5.73
N SER A 19 -30.59 -6.15 -5.81
CA SER A 19 -31.29 -5.68 -4.62
C SER A 19 -31.79 -6.84 -3.77
N ASP A 20 -32.16 -6.57 -2.52
CA ASP A 20 -32.72 -7.58 -1.63
C ASP A 20 -33.98 -8.22 -2.24
N ASP A 21 -34.87 -7.41 -2.82
CA ASP A 21 -36.09 -7.89 -3.48
C ASP A 21 -35.80 -8.73 -4.74
N GLU A 22 -34.79 -8.36 -5.54
CA GLU A 22 -34.36 -9.16 -6.68
C GLU A 22 -33.79 -10.50 -6.23
N TRP A 23 -32.97 -10.48 -5.18
CA TRP A 23 -32.35 -11.67 -4.63
C TRP A 23 -33.38 -12.63 -4.01
N GLU A 24 -34.32 -12.12 -3.21
CA GLU A 24 -35.39 -12.94 -2.63
C GLU A 24 -36.33 -13.52 -3.68
N ARG A 25 -36.66 -12.75 -4.74
CA ARG A 25 -37.43 -13.28 -5.87
C ARG A 25 -36.69 -14.41 -6.60
N LEU A 26 -35.38 -14.27 -6.81
CA LEU A 26 -34.57 -15.34 -7.41
C LEU A 26 -34.49 -16.58 -6.54
N LYS A 27 -34.39 -16.43 -5.21
CA LYS A 27 -34.36 -17.55 -4.26
C LYS A 27 -35.70 -18.29 -4.17
N SER A 28 -36.81 -17.56 -4.14
CA SER A 28 -38.15 -18.13 -3.97
C SER A 28 -38.73 -18.76 -5.25
N SER A 29 -38.20 -18.41 -6.42
CA SER A 29 -38.70 -18.94 -7.70
C SER A 29 -38.15 -20.34 -8.05
N ALA A 30 -39.05 -21.31 -8.18
CA ALA A 30 -38.71 -22.64 -8.73
C ALA A 30 -38.30 -22.59 -10.21
N ALA A 31 -38.83 -21.63 -10.97
CA ALA A 31 -38.52 -21.36 -12.37
C ALA A 31 -37.57 -20.16 -12.52
N ARG A 32 -36.67 -19.95 -11.56
CA ARG A 32 -35.68 -18.85 -11.59
C ARG A 32 -34.90 -18.86 -12.90
N ASP A 33 -34.83 -17.70 -13.53
CA ASP A 33 -34.05 -17.48 -14.73
C ASP A 33 -32.62 -17.06 -14.38
N ALA A 34 -31.87 -18.02 -13.85
CA ALA A 34 -30.47 -17.84 -13.49
C ALA A 34 -29.69 -19.11 -13.85
N TRP A 35 -28.68 -18.95 -14.69
CA TRP A 35 -27.91 -20.03 -15.29
C TRP A 35 -26.43 -19.83 -15.01
N MET A 36 -25.77 -20.92 -14.65
CA MET A 36 -24.33 -20.90 -14.43
C MET A 36 -23.60 -20.61 -15.74
N PRO A 37 -22.49 -19.85 -15.72
CA PRO A 37 -21.65 -19.66 -16.90
C PRO A 37 -21.23 -20.99 -17.53
N TYR A 38 -21.05 -21.00 -18.86
CA TYR A 38 -20.61 -22.16 -19.63
C TYR A 38 -21.53 -23.39 -19.53
N GLY A 39 -22.85 -23.18 -19.41
CA GLY A 39 -23.83 -24.26 -19.53
C GLY A 39 -23.91 -25.21 -18.33
N LYS A 40 -23.41 -24.81 -17.16
CA LYS A 40 -23.33 -25.67 -15.95
C LYS A 40 -24.65 -25.75 -15.15
N GLY A 41 -25.78 -25.77 -15.87
CA GLY A 41 -27.14 -25.86 -15.31
C GLY A 41 -27.67 -24.57 -14.66
N ARG A 42 -28.86 -24.65 -14.06
CA ARG A 42 -29.50 -23.51 -13.37
C ARG A 42 -28.76 -23.18 -12.08
N ALA A 43 -28.36 -21.92 -11.95
CA ALA A 43 -27.72 -21.40 -10.75
C ALA A 43 -28.63 -21.53 -9.53
N ILE A 44 -28.04 -21.82 -8.36
CA ILE A 44 -28.74 -21.83 -7.07
C ILE A 44 -28.28 -20.59 -6.30
N PRO A 45 -29.11 -19.54 -6.16
CA PRO A 45 -28.76 -18.37 -5.36
C PRO A 45 -28.59 -18.80 -3.90
N LYS A 46 -27.45 -18.46 -3.31
CA LYS A 46 -27.11 -18.76 -1.91
C LYS A 46 -26.47 -17.57 -1.25
N GLU A 47 -26.69 -17.47 0.04
CA GLU A 47 -25.99 -16.52 0.89
C GLU A 47 -25.11 -17.32 1.83
N SER A 48 -23.84 -16.89 1.98
CA SER A 48 -23.01 -17.45 3.03
C SER A 48 -23.60 -17.08 4.39
N ILE A 49 -23.23 -17.82 5.44
CA ILE A 49 -23.57 -17.47 6.84
C ILE A 49 -23.16 -16.03 7.20
N LEU A 50 -22.29 -15.44 6.37
CA LEU A 50 -21.61 -14.18 6.57
C LEU A 50 -22.17 -13.05 5.68
N GLY A 51 -23.28 -13.31 4.96
CA GLY A 51 -24.01 -12.30 4.18
C GLY A 51 -23.51 -12.10 2.74
N THR A 52 -22.53 -12.87 2.27
CA THR A 52 -22.07 -12.77 0.88
C THR A 52 -22.97 -13.58 -0.03
N ARG A 53 -23.62 -12.91 -0.99
CA ARG A 53 -24.47 -13.53 -2.02
C ARG A 53 -23.63 -14.13 -3.14
N PHE A 54 -23.97 -15.35 -3.56
CA PHE A 54 -23.29 -16.06 -4.66
C PHE A 54 -24.21 -17.08 -5.33
N PHE A 55 -23.79 -17.59 -6.48
CA PHE A 55 -24.48 -18.64 -7.21
C PHE A 55 -23.76 -19.97 -7.02
N ALA A 56 -24.44 -20.97 -6.50
CA ALA A 56 -23.92 -22.33 -6.41
C ALA A 56 -24.31 -23.15 -7.65
N HIS A 57 -23.42 -24.05 -8.06
CA HIS A 57 -23.73 -25.07 -9.05
C HIS A 57 -24.79 -26.04 -8.49
N PRO A 58 -25.65 -26.60 -9.36
CA PRO A 58 -26.41 -27.79 -9.03
C PRO A 58 -25.49 -28.93 -8.53
N PRO A 59 -26.01 -29.84 -7.69
CA PRO A 59 -25.29 -31.06 -7.32
C PRO A 59 -24.73 -31.78 -8.55
N GLY A 60 -23.49 -32.26 -8.48
CA GLY A 60 -22.80 -32.96 -9.57
C GLY A 60 -22.27 -32.09 -10.73
N HIS A 61 -22.51 -30.77 -10.71
CA HIS A 61 -22.08 -29.84 -11.78
C HIS A 61 -20.94 -28.89 -11.38
N ALA A 62 -20.44 -29.02 -10.15
CA ALA A 62 -19.25 -28.30 -9.70
C ALA A 62 -17.99 -29.00 -10.23
N GLY A 63 -17.02 -28.24 -10.76
CA GLY A 63 -15.71 -28.80 -11.11
C GLY A 63 -14.90 -29.19 -9.86
N GLU A 64 -13.98 -30.14 -10.01
CA GLU A 64 -12.97 -30.43 -8.98
C GLU A 64 -12.16 -29.17 -8.64
N GLY A 65 -11.88 -28.94 -7.35
CA GLY A 65 -11.11 -27.79 -6.88
C GLY A 65 -11.87 -26.45 -6.79
N ALA A 66 -13.17 -26.40 -7.11
CA ALA A 66 -13.96 -25.16 -7.22
C ALA A 66 -14.37 -24.47 -5.89
N LYS A 67 -13.66 -24.72 -4.78
CA LYS A 67 -13.91 -24.06 -3.50
C LYS A 67 -13.02 -22.83 -3.33
N GLU A 68 -13.45 -21.76 -3.98
CA GLU A 68 -13.02 -20.41 -3.64
C GLU A 68 -13.36 -20.11 -2.17
N THR A 69 -12.50 -19.35 -1.48
CA THR A 69 -12.70 -19.02 -0.06
C THR A 69 -13.67 -17.86 0.10
N ASP A 70 -14.37 -17.78 1.23
CA ASP A 70 -15.30 -16.67 1.51
C ASP A 70 -14.62 -15.29 1.44
N ILE A 71 -13.34 -15.21 1.83
CA ILE A 71 -12.58 -13.96 1.78
C ILE A 71 -12.25 -13.55 0.34
N HIS A 72 -11.96 -14.49 -0.55
CA HIS A 72 -11.73 -14.19 -1.97
C HIS A 72 -13.02 -13.69 -2.63
N LEU A 73 -14.15 -14.33 -2.35
CA LEU A 73 -15.47 -13.89 -2.81
C LEU A 73 -15.82 -12.50 -2.29
N TYR A 74 -15.56 -12.25 -1.00
CA TYR A 74 -15.78 -10.94 -0.40
C TYR A 74 -14.97 -9.85 -1.12
N LEU A 75 -13.67 -10.08 -1.37
CA LEU A 75 -12.82 -9.11 -2.07
C LEU A 75 -13.36 -8.82 -3.48
N LYS A 76 -13.70 -9.86 -4.26
CA LYS A 76 -14.32 -9.69 -5.59
C LYS A 76 -15.63 -8.90 -5.51
N ALA A 77 -16.49 -9.21 -4.54
CA ALA A 77 -17.75 -8.51 -4.33
C ALA A 77 -17.55 -7.03 -4.02
N GLN A 78 -16.58 -6.69 -3.15
CA GLN A 78 -16.26 -5.30 -2.86
C GLN A 78 -15.66 -4.56 -4.08
N CYS A 79 -14.85 -5.23 -4.90
CA CYS A 79 -14.36 -4.68 -6.17
C CYS A 79 -15.51 -4.36 -7.14
N LEU A 80 -16.47 -5.29 -7.27
CA LEU A 80 -17.67 -5.05 -8.10
C LEU A 80 -18.45 -3.83 -7.61
N LEU A 81 -18.73 -3.75 -6.30
CA LEU A 81 -19.46 -2.64 -5.69
C LEU A 81 -18.74 -1.30 -5.89
N GLY A 82 -17.43 -1.25 -5.63
CA GLY A 82 -16.62 -0.05 -5.85
C GLY A 82 -16.61 0.39 -7.32
N THR A 83 -16.57 -0.57 -8.24
CA THR A 83 -16.62 -0.28 -9.68
C THR A 83 -17.94 0.34 -10.10
N ARG A 84 -19.06 -0.18 -9.58
CA ARG A 84 -20.39 0.36 -9.85
C ARG A 84 -20.55 1.79 -9.33
N VAL A 85 -19.99 2.09 -8.15
CA VAL A 85 -19.98 3.46 -7.59
C VAL A 85 -19.20 4.43 -8.50
N ALA A 86 -18.10 3.98 -9.12
CA ALA A 86 -17.34 4.78 -10.06
C ALA A 86 -18.03 4.99 -11.43
N GLY A 87 -19.20 4.38 -11.67
CA GLY A 87 -19.91 4.47 -12.96
C GLY A 87 -19.28 3.63 -14.07
N TRP A 88 -18.54 2.57 -13.70
CA TRP A 88 -17.96 1.60 -14.62
C TRP A 88 -18.80 0.32 -14.64
N GLU A 89 -18.72 -0.41 -15.75
CA GLU A 89 -19.28 -1.75 -15.85
C GLU A 89 -18.26 -2.76 -15.31
N ALA A 90 -18.71 -3.77 -14.56
CA ALA A 90 -17.83 -4.85 -14.15
C ALA A 90 -18.51 -6.21 -14.14
N LEU A 91 -17.75 -7.22 -14.53
CA LEU A 91 -18.12 -8.61 -14.43
C LEU A 91 -17.00 -9.38 -13.73
N PRO A 92 -17.33 -10.30 -12.82
CA PRO A 92 -16.33 -11.15 -12.20
C PRO A 92 -15.93 -12.28 -13.15
N GLU A 93 -14.74 -12.84 -12.90
CA GLU A 93 -14.26 -14.09 -13.49
C GLU A 93 -14.24 -14.15 -15.03
N GLN A 94 -14.02 -12.99 -15.67
CA GLN A 94 -13.97 -12.89 -17.12
C GLN A 94 -12.67 -13.49 -17.66
N SER A 95 -12.78 -14.25 -18.75
CA SER A 95 -11.65 -14.87 -19.43
C SER A 95 -11.43 -14.28 -20.82
N GLY A 96 -10.23 -14.46 -21.33
CA GLY A 96 -9.87 -14.20 -22.71
C GLY A 96 -8.52 -14.81 -23.04
N ILE A 97 -8.03 -14.49 -24.24
CA ILE A 97 -6.80 -15.05 -24.81
C ILE A 97 -5.93 -13.88 -25.25
N THR A 98 -4.63 -13.92 -24.98
CA THR A 98 -3.67 -12.93 -25.49
C THR A 98 -3.51 -13.06 -27.01
N PRO A 99 -2.93 -12.06 -27.71
CA PRO A 99 -2.60 -12.20 -29.13
C PRO A 99 -1.73 -13.42 -29.44
N GLU A 100 -0.89 -13.83 -28.49
CA GLU A 100 0.01 -15.00 -28.59
C GLU A 100 -0.67 -16.33 -28.21
N GLY A 101 -1.95 -16.32 -27.86
CA GLY A 101 -2.71 -17.53 -27.58
C GLY A 101 -2.74 -17.98 -26.13
N GLU A 102 -2.30 -17.15 -25.17
CA GLU A 102 -2.29 -17.51 -23.75
C GLU A 102 -3.63 -17.15 -23.08
N ASP A 103 -4.21 -18.12 -22.35
CA ASP A 103 -5.41 -17.85 -21.56
C ASP A 103 -5.12 -16.94 -20.35
N TRP A 104 -6.04 -16.01 -20.12
CA TRP A 104 -6.13 -15.23 -18.90
C TRP A 104 -7.56 -15.29 -18.32
N ARG A 105 -7.66 -15.09 -17.01
CA ARG A 105 -8.94 -14.98 -16.30
C ARG A 105 -8.82 -13.99 -15.16
N ALA A 106 -9.51 -12.86 -15.32
CA ALA A 106 -9.55 -11.79 -14.34
C ALA A 106 -10.54 -12.10 -13.21
N ASP A 107 -10.15 -11.84 -11.97
CA ASP A 107 -11.06 -11.95 -10.82
C ASP A 107 -12.25 -10.99 -10.94
N VAL A 108 -11.99 -9.72 -11.29
CA VAL A 108 -12.99 -8.72 -11.68
C VAL A 108 -12.45 -7.92 -12.86
N LEU A 109 -13.19 -7.89 -13.96
CA LEU A 109 -12.85 -7.08 -15.14
C LEU A 109 -13.83 -5.92 -15.27
N CYS A 110 -13.28 -4.71 -15.27
CA CYS A 110 -13.98 -3.45 -15.31
C CYS A 110 -13.78 -2.78 -16.69
N ARG A 111 -14.88 -2.30 -17.27
CA ARG A 111 -14.90 -1.59 -18.55
C ARG A 111 -15.54 -0.23 -18.37
N ARG A 112 -15.00 0.77 -19.07
CA ARG A 112 -15.62 2.08 -19.16
C ARG A 112 -16.28 2.22 -20.52
N PRO A 113 -17.57 2.62 -20.57
CA PRO A 113 -18.23 2.89 -21.85
C PRO A 113 -17.41 3.86 -22.71
N GLY A 114 -17.16 3.48 -23.96
CA GLY A 114 -16.41 4.29 -24.93
C GLY A 114 -14.89 4.25 -24.78
N MET A 115 -14.32 3.31 -24.02
CA MET A 115 -12.87 3.11 -23.93
C MET A 115 -12.47 1.70 -24.38
N ASP A 116 -11.40 1.61 -25.18
CA ASP A 116 -10.90 0.35 -25.74
C ASP A 116 -9.99 -0.44 -24.78
N TRP A 117 -9.74 0.09 -23.59
CA TRP A 117 -8.94 -0.55 -22.56
C TRP A 117 -9.80 -0.88 -21.34
N SER A 118 -9.39 -1.91 -20.60
CA SER A 118 -10.10 -2.38 -19.41
C SER A 118 -9.18 -2.32 -18.19
N VAL A 119 -9.80 -2.40 -17.00
CA VAL A 119 -9.08 -2.54 -15.73
C VAL A 119 -9.43 -3.87 -15.11
N ALA A 120 -8.46 -4.63 -14.62
CA ALA A 120 -8.71 -5.81 -13.81
C ALA A 120 -8.32 -5.56 -12.34
N PHE A 121 -9.13 -6.06 -11.42
CA PHE A 121 -8.76 -6.19 -10.02
C PHE A 121 -8.56 -7.67 -9.69
N GLU A 122 -7.38 -8.00 -9.18
CA GLU A 122 -6.98 -9.35 -8.77
C GLU A 122 -6.90 -9.44 -7.25
N ALA A 123 -7.54 -10.45 -6.68
CA ALA A 123 -7.53 -10.71 -5.24
C ALA A 123 -6.63 -11.91 -4.94
N GLN A 124 -5.39 -11.64 -4.52
CA GLN A 124 -4.41 -12.69 -4.26
C GLN A 124 -4.36 -13.00 -2.76
N VAL A 125 -5.19 -13.96 -2.33
CA VAL A 125 -5.30 -14.42 -0.93
C VAL A 125 -4.33 -15.55 -0.57
N GLN A 126 -3.86 -16.30 -1.56
CA GLN A 126 -2.87 -17.37 -1.40
C GLN A 126 -1.48 -16.87 -1.77
N LEU A 127 -0.45 -17.40 -1.11
CA LEU A 127 0.94 -17.09 -1.41
C LEU A 127 1.25 -17.32 -2.89
N GLN A 128 1.86 -16.31 -3.52
CA GLN A 128 2.29 -16.34 -4.91
C GLN A 128 3.65 -15.63 -5.03
N ALA A 129 4.56 -16.20 -5.82
CA ALA A 129 5.86 -15.59 -6.08
C ALA A 129 5.74 -14.35 -6.98
N GLU A 130 6.63 -13.35 -6.79
CA GLU A 130 6.69 -12.12 -7.59
C GLU A 130 6.73 -12.40 -9.11
N GLU A 131 7.49 -13.40 -9.54
CA GLU A 131 7.57 -13.78 -10.96
C GLU A 131 6.21 -14.16 -11.55
N THR A 132 5.37 -14.86 -10.78
CA THR A 132 4.02 -15.22 -11.22
C THR A 132 3.12 -13.99 -11.33
N TYR A 133 3.23 -13.03 -10.39
CA TYR A 133 2.55 -11.74 -10.53
C TYR A 133 2.95 -11.04 -11.83
N ARG A 134 4.26 -10.95 -12.10
CA ARG A 134 4.78 -10.29 -13.31
C ARG A 134 4.35 -10.98 -14.60
N ARG A 135 4.38 -12.32 -14.64
CA ARG A 135 3.88 -13.10 -15.79
C ARG A 135 2.39 -12.86 -16.02
N ARG A 136 1.57 -12.87 -14.97
CA ARG A 136 0.13 -12.58 -15.07
C ARG A 136 -0.11 -11.13 -15.52
N GLN A 137 0.63 -10.18 -14.97
CA GLN A 137 0.59 -8.78 -15.36
C GLN A 137 0.91 -8.58 -16.85
N ALA A 138 1.95 -9.25 -17.36
CA ALA A 138 2.33 -9.18 -18.77
C ALA A 138 1.22 -9.70 -19.70
N ARG A 139 0.56 -10.82 -19.35
CA ARG A 139 -0.57 -11.36 -20.12
C ARG A 139 -1.77 -10.41 -20.16
N TYR A 140 -2.10 -9.79 -19.04
CA TYR A 140 -3.14 -8.76 -19.01
C TYR A 140 -2.77 -7.56 -19.87
N ALA A 141 -1.53 -7.07 -19.75
CA ALA A 141 -1.04 -5.94 -20.53
C ALA A 141 -1.09 -6.22 -22.04
N ALA A 142 -0.68 -7.43 -22.47
CA ALA A 142 -0.78 -7.87 -23.86
C ALA A 142 -2.22 -7.88 -24.40
N SER A 143 -3.21 -8.00 -23.51
CA SER A 143 -4.64 -7.95 -23.83
C SER A 143 -5.28 -6.56 -23.64
N GLY A 144 -4.47 -5.51 -23.44
CA GLY A 144 -4.98 -4.14 -23.22
C GLY A 144 -5.66 -3.94 -21.85
N ILE A 145 -5.35 -4.80 -20.87
CA ILE A 145 -5.92 -4.78 -19.53
C ILE A 145 -4.89 -4.22 -18.54
N ARG A 146 -5.28 -3.16 -17.82
CA ARG A 146 -4.50 -2.61 -16.71
C ARG A 146 -4.90 -3.32 -15.42
N THR A 147 -3.95 -3.96 -14.73
CA THR A 147 -4.30 -4.79 -13.57
C THR A 147 -3.79 -4.20 -12.26
N LEU A 148 -4.64 -4.21 -11.24
CA LEU A 148 -4.32 -3.88 -9.85
C LEU A 148 -4.46 -5.13 -8.98
N TRP A 149 -3.51 -5.33 -8.06
CA TRP A 149 -3.45 -6.51 -7.19
C TRP A 149 -3.75 -6.14 -5.74
N LEU A 150 -4.77 -6.79 -5.16
CA LEU A 150 -5.05 -6.79 -3.74
C LEU A 150 -4.33 -7.99 -3.10
N VAL A 151 -3.21 -7.73 -2.43
CA VAL A 151 -2.36 -8.79 -1.86
C VAL A 151 -2.74 -9.02 -0.40
N GLY A 152 -3.45 -10.12 -0.15
CA GLY A 152 -4.01 -10.49 1.17
C GLY A 152 -3.21 -11.53 1.96
N HIS A 153 -2.02 -11.91 1.50
CA HIS A 153 -1.18 -12.94 2.13
C HIS A 153 0.10 -12.36 2.74
N GLU A 154 0.80 -13.16 3.54
CA GLU A 154 2.14 -12.87 4.07
C GLU A 154 3.07 -12.23 3.04
N HIS A 155 3.67 -11.09 3.38
CA HIS A 155 4.38 -10.22 2.44
C HIS A 155 5.81 -10.69 2.08
N SER A 156 6.29 -11.79 2.67
CA SER A 156 7.68 -12.25 2.55
C SER A 156 8.11 -12.50 1.09
N LEU A 157 7.21 -12.97 0.23
CA LEU A 157 7.48 -13.25 -1.19
C LEU A 157 7.50 -11.99 -2.09
N LEU A 158 7.06 -10.84 -1.57
CA LEU A 158 7.08 -9.55 -2.26
C LEU A 158 7.93 -8.53 -1.49
N ASN A 159 8.79 -8.97 -0.56
CA ASN A 159 9.57 -8.07 0.30
C ASN A 159 10.38 -7.02 -0.49
N ARG A 160 10.99 -7.45 -1.61
CA ARG A 160 11.78 -6.58 -2.49
C ARG A 160 10.88 -5.59 -3.20
N TYR A 161 9.76 -6.04 -3.75
CA TYR A 161 8.76 -5.17 -4.35
C TYR A 161 8.23 -4.13 -3.35
N TRP A 162 8.00 -4.48 -2.08
CA TRP A 162 7.55 -3.51 -1.08
C TRP A 162 8.61 -2.47 -0.67
N LEU A 163 9.89 -2.76 -0.91
CA LEU A 163 11.00 -1.82 -0.69
C LEU A 163 11.21 -0.90 -1.89
N GLU A 164 10.98 -1.42 -3.09
CA GLU A 164 11.13 -0.72 -4.37
C GLU A 164 9.95 -1.10 -5.28
N PRO A 165 8.76 -0.52 -5.06
CA PRO A 165 7.65 -0.80 -5.94
C PRO A 165 7.94 -0.21 -7.32
N ASP A 166 7.28 -0.76 -8.34
CA ASP A 166 7.37 -0.26 -9.71
C ASP A 166 5.97 -0.12 -10.33
N GLN A 167 5.84 0.82 -11.27
CA GLN A 167 4.55 1.12 -11.93
C GLN A 167 4.03 -0.06 -12.74
N GLY A 168 4.92 -0.93 -13.22
CA GLY A 168 4.60 -2.06 -14.07
C GLY A 168 3.82 -3.14 -13.34
N LEU A 169 3.94 -3.22 -12.01
CA LEU A 169 3.17 -4.12 -11.16
C LEU A 169 2.41 -3.32 -10.09
N PRO A 170 1.17 -2.85 -10.34
CA PRO A 170 0.37 -2.14 -9.34
C PRO A 170 -0.15 -3.09 -8.25
N ALA A 171 0.62 -3.31 -7.18
CA ALA A 171 0.23 -4.20 -6.08
C ALA A 171 0.08 -3.44 -4.76
N PHE A 172 -0.95 -3.81 -4.00
CA PHE A 172 -1.39 -3.10 -2.81
C PHE A 172 -1.53 -4.06 -1.65
N LYS A 173 -0.87 -3.73 -0.54
CA LYS A 173 -0.99 -4.48 0.73
C LYS A 173 -2.45 -4.43 1.17
N THR A 174 -3.04 -5.59 1.38
CA THR A 174 -4.44 -5.72 1.77
C THR A 174 -4.51 -6.48 3.07
N HIS A 175 -4.90 -5.81 4.15
CA HIS A 175 -5.16 -6.49 5.41
C HIS A 175 -6.52 -7.17 5.33
N ILE A 176 -6.56 -8.48 5.57
CA ILE A 176 -7.77 -9.30 5.58
C ILE A 176 -8.00 -9.87 6.97
N TRP A 177 -9.25 -9.96 7.40
CA TRP A 177 -9.61 -10.54 8.69
C TRP A 177 -10.98 -11.21 8.64
N LYS A 178 -11.31 -11.94 9.70
CA LYS A 178 -12.67 -12.39 10.02
C LYS A 178 -13.03 -11.84 11.38
N ASP A 179 -14.23 -11.29 11.53
CA ASP A 179 -14.72 -10.84 12.84
C ASP A 179 -15.13 -12.02 13.74
N GLU A 180 -15.62 -11.74 14.95
CA GLU A 180 -16.06 -12.75 15.91
C GLU A 180 -17.18 -13.66 15.38
N ARG A 181 -17.96 -13.18 14.41
CA ARG A 181 -19.02 -13.94 13.73
C ARG A 181 -18.51 -14.64 12.48
N GLY A 182 -17.21 -14.54 12.19
CA GLY A 182 -16.55 -15.09 11.02
C GLY A 182 -16.63 -14.22 9.77
N ARG A 183 -17.24 -13.03 9.81
CA ARG A 183 -17.49 -12.20 8.61
C ARG A 183 -16.18 -11.67 8.04
N PRO A 184 -15.91 -11.86 6.74
CA PRO A 184 -14.70 -11.34 6.13
C PRO A 184 -14.73 -9.81 6.12
N GLY A 185 -13.60 -9.21 6.44
CA GLY A 185 -13.33 -7.80 6.25
C GLY A 185 -11.98 -7.63 5.58
N ALA A 186 -11.84 -6.54 4.83
CA ALA A 186 -10.56 -6.19 4.24
C ALA A 186 -10.43 -4.67 4.05
N HIS A 187 -9.18 -4.19 4.09
CA HIS A 187 -8.83 -2.84 3.68
C HIS A 187 -7.47 -2.82 2.99
N VAL A 188 -7.32 -1.94 2.01
CA VAL A 188 -6.04 -1.63 1.39
C VAL A 188 -5.27 -0.67 2.30
N LEU A 189 -3.98 -0.94 2.48
CA LEU A 189 -3.04 -0.09 3.17
C LEU A 189 -2.26 0.75 2.14
N LEU A 190 -2.48 2.06 2.11
CA LEU A 190 -1.82 2.98 1.19
C LEU A 190 -1.62 4.35 1.86
N ASP A 191 -0.41 4.90 1.79
CA ASP A 191 -0.05 6.19 2.42
C ASP A 191 -0.45 6.32 3.90
N GLY A 192 -0.32 5.23 4.67
CA GLY A 192 -0.72 5.18 6.08
C GLY A 192 -2.23 5.17 6.32
N GLN A 193 -3.04 5.16 5.26
CA GLN A 193 -4.49 5.04 5.32
C GLN A 193 -4.92 3.58 5.19
N SER A 194 -6.01 3.24 5.87
CA SER A 194 -6.74 1.98 5.72
C SER A 194 -8.01 2.24 4.91
N LEU A 195 -7.99 1.90 3.63
CA LEU A 195 -9.08 2.16 2.69
C LEU A 195 -9.98 0.92 2.55
N PRO A 196 -11.29 0.99 2.81
CA PRO A 196 -12.23 -0.07 2.46
C PRO A 196 -12.08 -0.44 0.98
N ILE A 197 -12.19 -1.74 0.65
CA ILE A 197 -11.91 -2.23 -0.72
C ILE A 197 -12.77 -1.52 -1.78
N ALA A 198 -14.06 -1.34 -1.52
CA ALA A 198 -14.96 -0.66 -2.46
C ALA A 198 -14.60 0.83 -2.65
N GLU A 199 -14.13 1.51 -1.60
CA GLU A 199 -13.66 2.89 -1.66
C GLU A 199 -12.36 3.00 -2.46
N PHE A 200 -11.39 2.13 -2.17
CA PHE A 200 -10.14 2.04 -2.92
C PHE A 200 -10.39 1.82 -4.42
N VAL A 201 -11.27 0.88 -4.77
CA VAL A 201 -11.61 0.57 -6.16
C VAL A 201 -12.29 1.75 -6.84
N SER A 202 -13.28 2.35 -6.18
CA SER A 202 -14.01 3.50 -6.72
C SER A 202 -13.08 4.70 -6.98
N GLY A 203 -12.25 5.05 -6.00
CA GLY A 203 -11.30 6.14 -6.13
C GLY A 203 -10.18 5.85 -7.14
N ALA A 204 -9.67 4.61 -7.22
CA ALA A 204 -8.69 4.23 -8.23
C ALA A 204 -9.22 4.43 -9.66
N LEU A 205 -10.46 3.99 -9.92
CA LEU A 205 -11.15 4.19 -11.20
C LEU A 205 -11.56 5.65 -11.46
N SER A 206 -11.65 6.45 -10.40
CA SER A 206 -11.99 7.88 -10.43
C SER A 206 -10.77 8.80 -10.30
N ARG A 207 -9.56 8.28 -10.58
CA ARG A 207 -8.30 9.04 -10.59
C ARG A 207 -7.88 9.62 -9.25
N GLN A 208 -8.10 8.89 -8.15
CA GLN A 208 -7.49 9.18 -6.85
C GLN A 208 -6.20 8.39 -6.61
N LEU A 209 -5.92 7.39 -7.46
CA LEU A 209 -4.72 6.58 -7.40
C LEU A 209 -3.69 7.05 -8.41
N HIS A 210 -2.50 7.40 -7.94
CA HIS A 210 -1.44 7.97 -8.78
C HIS A 210 -0.11 7.26 -8.57
N TRP A 211 0.64 7.08 -9.66
CA TRP A 211 2.05 6.68 -9.57
C TRP A 211 2.92 7.94 -9.49
N VAL A 212 3.82 7.97 -8.51
CA VAL A 212 4.89 8.96 -8.42
C VAL A 212 6.19 8.22 -8.58
N GLY A 213 7.09 8.72 -9.43
CA GLY A 213 8.39 8.10 -9.69
C GLY A 213 9.04 8.69 -10.93
N ASP A 214 9.73 9.83 -10.77
CA ASP A 214 10.40 10.53 -11.86
C ASP A 214 11.92 10.32 -11.88
N GLY A 215 12.44 9.53 -10.94
CA GLY A 215 13.87 9.26 -10.80
C GLY A 215 14.68 10.45 -10.26
N ARG A 216 14.03 11.58 -9.97
CA ARG A 216 14.70 12.85 -9.62
C ARG A 216 14.45 13.28 -8.19
N HIS A 217 13.60 12.59 -7.45
CA HIS A 217 13.29 12.90 -6.06
C HIS A 217 13.55 11.71 -5.16
N GLY A 218 13.81 11.98 -3.89
CA GLY A 218 14.17 10.98 -2.88
C GLY A 218 13.66 11.37 -1.51
N VAL A 219 13.64 10.38 -0.60
CA VAL A 219 13.24 10.59 0.79
C VAL A 219 14.43 10.40 1.71
N LEU A 220 14.63 11.38 2.59
CA LEU A 220 15.53 11.28 3.73
C LEU A 220 14.72 11.19 5.01
N GLN A 221 15.26 10.50 6.00
CA GLN A 221 14.69 10.42 7.34
C GLN A 221 15.53 11.24 8.31
N LEU A 222 14.92 12.26 8.90
CA LEU A 222 15.45 12.97 10.04
C LEU A 222 15.17 12.12 11.29
N VAL A 223 16.23 11.64 11.94
CA VAL A 223 16.11 10.96 13.23
C VAL A 223 16.22 12.03 14.32
N LEU A 224 15.13 12.22 15.05
CA LEU A 224 14.99 13.24 16.06
C LEU A 224 15.05 12.63 17.46
N ARG A 225 15.73 13.36 18.35
CA ARG A 225 15.70 13.10 19.79
C ARG A 225 14.99 14.26 20.49
N GLU A 226 14.11 13.94 21.42
CA GLU A 226 13.53 14.94 22.31
C GLU A 226 14.55 15.36 23.37
N ASP A 227 14.64 16.65 23.63
CA ASP A 227 15.55 17.25 24.61
C ASP A 227 14.90 18.50 25.24
N GLN A 228 15.59 19.12 26.19
CA GLN A 228 15.19 20.39 26.78
C GLN A 228 16.24 21.46 26.49
N CYS A 229 15.78 22.67 26.12
CA CYS A 229 16.69 23.79 25.99
C CYS A 229 17.42 24.06 27.33
N TRP A 230 18.76 23.99 27.34
CA TRP A 230 19.58 24.19 28.54
C TRP A 230 19.51 25.61 29.10
N HIS A 231 19.12 26.60 28.29
CA HIS A 231 19.06 27.99 28.70
C HIS A 231 18.03 28.16 29.81
N ARG A 232 18.47 28.69 30.97
CA ARG A 232 17.69 28.72 32.21
C ARG A 232 16.33 29.42 32.07
N THR A 233 16.23 30.43 31.21
CA THR A 233 14.97 31.16 30.97
C THR A 233 14.08 30.55 29.89
N CYS A 234 14.59 29.59 29.09
CA CYS A 234 13.81 28.98 28.03
C CYS A 234 13.19 27.66 28.48
N ARG A 235 14.02 26.65 28.79
CA ARG A 235 13.59 25.32 29.30
C ARG A 235 12.48 24.61 28.53
N ARG A 236 12.14 25.07 27.33
CA ARG A 236 11.12 24.43 26.48
C ARG A 236 11.67 23.11 25.92
N LYS A 237 10.77 22.15 25.73
CA LYS A 237 11.03 20.91 25.00
C LYS A 237 11.42 21.26 23.56
N VAL A 238 12.45 20.58 23.05
CA VAL A 238 12.94 20.75 21.69
C VAL A 238 13.18 19.38 21.06
N ARG A 239 13.07 19.30 19.74
CA ARG A 239 13.51 18.15 18.96
C ARG A 239 14.81 18.48 18.26
N LEU A 240 15.81 17.63 18.44
CA LEU A 240 17.14 17.78 17.85
C LEU A 240 17.33 16.69 16.79
N THR A 241 17.66 17.08 15.56
CA THR A 241 18.10 16.10 14.55
C THR A 241 19.47 15.57 14.94
N ILE A 242 19.53 14.29 15.30
CA ILE A 242 20.78 13.63 15.70
C ILE A 242 21.46 12.91 14.53
N ARG A 243 20.69 12.52 13.52
CA ARG A 243 21.16 11.82 12.33
C ARG A 243 20.20 12.02 11.17
N ILE A 244 20.75 11.99 9.96
CA ILE A 244 19.99 11.86 8.71
C ILE A 244 20.30 10.49 8.15
N GLN A 245 19.28 9.79 7.65
CA GLN A 245 19.46 8.47 7.06
C GLN A 245 18.57 8.28 5.82
N THR A 246 18.92 7.33 4.97
CA THR A 246 18.04 6.85 3.91
C THR A 246 16.84 6.12 4.50
N THR A 247 15.81 5.84 3.70
CA THR A 247 14.66 4.99 4.10
C THR A 247 15.06 3.57 4.52
N ARG A 248 16.27 3.13 4.18
CA ARG A 248 16.86 1.85 4.60
C ARG A 248 17.65 1.93 5.91
N GLY A 249 17.68 3.09 6.55
CA GLY A 249 18.43 3.33 7.79
C GLY A 249 19.92 3.58 7.59
N THR A 250 20.40 3.68 6.34
CA THR A 250 21.81 3.99 6.04
C THR A 250 22.10 5.45 6.42
N PRO A 251 23.04 5.72 7.33
CA PRO A 251 23.39 7.10 7.69
C PRO A 251 23.91 7.89 6.49
N ILE A 252 23.48 9.15 6.41
CA ILE A 252 24.02 10.14 5.47
C ILE A 252 24.77 11.18 6.27
N ASP A 253 25.95 11.54 5.79
CA ASP A 253 26.72 12.63 6.39
C ASP A 253 25.92 13.94 6.33
N LEU A 254 25.88 14.67 7.45
CA LEU A 254 25.07 15.90 7.56
C LEU A 254 25.50 16.97 6.56
N SER A 255 26.79 17.07 6.24
CA SER A 255 27.28 18.04 5.26
C SER A 255 26.84 17.64 3.86
N ALA A 256 26.97 16.36 3.50
CA ALA A 256 26.47 15.85 2.22
C ALA A 256 24.96 16.03 2.05
N ALA A 257 24.18 15.86 3.13
CA ALA A 257 22.73 16.07 3.09
C ALA A 257 22.35 17.53 2.79
N CYS A 258 23.14 18.49 3.26
CA CYS A 258 22.91 19.91 3.02
C CYS A 258 23.10 20.32 1.56
N ASP A 259 23.88 19.55 0.80
CA ASP A 259 24.18 19.83 -0.61
C ASP A 259 23.06 19.35 -1.54
N PHE A 260 22.10 18.58 -1.02
CA PHE A 260 20.94 18.17 -1.81
C PHE A 260 20.00 19.34 -2.08
N ALA A 261 19.66 19.52 -3.35
CA ALA A 261 18.70 20.51 -3.77
C ALA A 261 17.33 20.26 -3.09
N GLY A 262 16.73 21.32 -2.54
CA GLY A 262 15.45 21.24 -1.82
C GLY A 262 15.55 20.80 -0.36
N TYR A 263 16.74 20.40 0.14
CA TYR A 263 16.89 19.95 1.52
C TYR A 263 16.56 21.04 2.55
N ARG A 264 17.06 22.26 2.35
CA ARG A 264 16.84 23.37 3.30
C ARG A 264 15.36 23.74 3.37
N GLU A 265 14.71 23.81 2.22
CA GLU A 265 13.28 24.08 2.09
C GLU A 265 12.45 22.98 2.78
N ALA A 266 12.83 21.71 2.58
CA ALA A 266 12.18 20.59 3.22
C ALA A 266 12.36 20.59 4.74
N TYR A 267 13.55 20.94 5.23
CA TYR A 267 13.81 21.09 6.66
C TYR A 267 12.98 22.25 7.26
N THR A 268 12.90 23.40 6.57
CA THR A 268 12.07 24.53 7.03
C THR A 268 10.59 24.16 7.12
N LYS A 269 10.08 23.42 6.13
CA LYS A 269 8.72 22.88 6.20
C LYS A 269 8.58 21.89 7.35
N ALA A 270 9.56 21.01 7.59
CA ALA A 270 9.60 20.16 8.79
C ALA A 270 9.48 20.96 10.10
N GLN A 271 10.17 22.10 10.21
CA GLN A 271 10.03 23.00 11.35
C GLN A 271 8.65 23.66 11.44
N ALA A 272 7.96 23.87 10.32
CA ALA A 272 6.61 24.43 10.31
C ALA A 272 5.56 23.46 10.91
N ALA A 273 5.65 22.15 10.62
CA ALA A 273 4.73 21.19 11.25
C ALA A 273 5.24 20.64 12.60
N LEU A 274 6.53 20.78 12.88
CA LEU A 274 7.12 20.50 14.19
C LEU A 274 7.76 21.79 14.74
N PRO A 275 6.97 22.72 15.32
CA PRO A 275 7.49 24.01 15.80
C PRO A 275 8.54 23.90 16.92
N ASP A 276 8.68 22.73 17.53
CA ASP A 276 9.71 22.42 18.52
C ASP A 276 11.01 21.84 17.91
N LEU A 277 11.05 21.60 16.59
CA LEU A 277 12.25 21.20 15.87
C LEU A 277 13.26 22.34 15.83
N ALA A 278 14.43 22.09 16.41
CA ALA A 278 15.55 23.02 16.40
C ALA A 278 16.06 23.28 14.98
N ASP A 279 16.86 24.34 14.82
CA ASP A 279 17.51 24.60 13.54
C ASP A 279 18.37 23.40 13.12
N HIS A 280 18.52 23.25 11.80
CA HIS A 280 19.36 22.24 11.20
C HIS A 280 20.73 22.08 11.90
N PRO A 281 21.16 20.86 12.23
CA PRO A 281 22.43 20.60 12.91
C PRO A 281 23.64 21.03 12.09
N GLN A 282 24.60 21.68 12.73
CA GLN A 282 25.92 21.94 12.16
C GLN A 282 26.97 21.12 12.90
N PRO A 283 27.98 20.57 12.19
CA PRO A 283 29.13 19.95 12.84
C PRO A 283 29.80 20.91 13.83
N PHE A 284 30.03 20.47 15.07
CA PHE A 284 30.70 21.26 16.10
C PHE A 284 31.62 20.39 16.96
N ARG A 285 32.94 20.51 16.73
CA ARG A 285 33.97 19.68 17.38
C ARG A 285 33.66 18.19 17.18
N LYS A 286 33.48 17.43 18.28
CA LYS A 286 33.13 16.00 18.27
C LYS A 286 31.62 15.72 18.25
N GLY A 287 30.77 16.75 18.12
CA GLY A 287 29.32 16.62 18.17
C GLY A 287 28.62 17.56 17.19
N LEU A 288 27.38 17.91 17.51
CA LEU A 288 26.49 18.74 16.73
C LEU A 288 26.10 20.00 17.50
N MET A 289 25.71 21.02 16.74
CA MET A 289 25.16 22.27 17.26
C MET A 289 23.93 22.66 16.46
N SER A 290 22.85 23.00 17.16
CA SER A 290 21.62 23.56 16.59
C SER A 290 21.22 24.81 17.37
N ARG A 291 20.18 25.52 16.93
CA ARG A 291 19.60 26.63 17.70
C ARG A 291 18.20 26.29 18.16
N CYS A 292 17.90 26.65 19.41
CA CYS A 292 16.56 26.53 19.97
C CYS A 292 15.56 27.33 19.11
N PRO A 293 14.41 26.74 18.72
CA PRO A 293 13.43 27.46 17.89
C PRO A 293 12.77 28.62 18.66
N TYR A 294 12.79 28.56 20.00
CA TYR A 294 12.14 29.57 20.85
C TYR A 294 13.05 30.72 21.28
N CYS A 295 14.26 30.41 21.78
CA CYS A 295 15.16 31.43 22.34
C CYS A 295 16.39 31.71 21.47
N ARG A 296 16.52 30.99 20.33
CA ARG A 296 17.62 31.12 19.36
C ARG A 296 19.03 30.85 19.93
N ARG A 297 19.13 30.37 21.17
CA ARG A 297 20.42 30.02 21.80
C ARG A 297 20.93 28.70 21.24
N ASP A 298 22.25 28.61 21.06
CA ASP A 298 22.90 27.40 20.57
C ASP A 298 22.73 26.26 21.58
N ILE A 299 22.37 25.09 21.09
CA ILE A 299 22.27 23.82 21.81
C ILE A 299 23.34 22.90 21.21
N ARG A 300 24.25 22.41 22.05
CA ARG A 300 25.32 21.50 21.65
C ARG A 300 25.01 20.10 22.16
N TYR A 301 25.16 19.09 21.32
CA TYR A 301 24.77 17.72 21.64
C TYR A 301 25.61 16.71 20.86
N GLN A 302 25.62 15.46 21.34
CA GLN A 302 26.26 14.35 20.62
C GLN A 302 25.28 13.72 19.63
N ALA A 303 25.80 13.27 18.49
CA ALA A 303 25.02 12.51 17.51
C ALA A 303 24.68 11.09 17.99
N GLN A 304 25.46 10.56 18.94
CA GLN A 304 25.28 9.21 19.48
C GLN A 304 24.11 9.09 20.46
N GLU A 305 23.47 7.93 20.41
CA GLU A 305 22.45 7.46 21.33
C GLU A 305 23.07 7.16 22.71
N TRP A 306 22.81 8.02 23.69
CA TRP A 306 22.74 7.55 25.07
C TRP A 306 21.27 7.39 25.41
N ALA A 307 20.79 6.14 25.29
CA ALA A 307 19.56 5.62 25.88
C ALA A 307 18.41 6.64 26.01
N SER A 308 17.99 7.24 24.89
CA SER A 308 16.75 8.02 24.86
C SER A 308 15.64 7.04 24.45
N PRO A 309 14.60 6.84 25.29
CA PRO A 309 13.57 5.83 25.04
C PRO A 309 12.68 6.16 23.84
N THR A 310 12.67 7.41 23.36
CA THR A 310 11.79 7.88 22.28
C THR A 310 12.57 8.59 21.17
N LEU A 311 12.68 7.93 20.01
CA LEU A 311 13.15 8.52 18.77
C LEU A 311 11.95 8.78 17.86
N THR A 312 11.88 9.99 17.30
CA THR A 312 10.89 10.33 16.28
C THR A 312 11.58 10.36 14.93
N VAL A 313 11.02 9.68 13.94
CA VAL A 313 11.53 9.68 12.56
C VAL A 313 10.63 10.55 11.70
N VAL A 314 11.22 11.56 11.08
CA VAL A 314 10.51 12.51 10.20
C VAL A 314 11.05 12.40 8.78
N PRO A 315 10.27 11.85 7.84
CA PRO A 315 10.68 11.82 6.44
C PRO A 315 10.53 13.21 5.79
N ILE A 316 11.53 13.59 5.00
CA ILE A 316 11.56 14.80 4.18
C ILE A 316 11.89 14.45 2.73
N GLY A 317 11.18 15.07 1.78
CA GLY A 317 11.42 14.90 0.35
C GLY A 317 12.49 15.87 -0.17
N ILE A 318 13.42 15.36 -0.96
CA ILE A 318 14.52 16.13 -1.59
C ILE A 318 14.59 15.89 -3.09
N ALA A 319 15.20 16.80 -3.84
CA ALA A 319 15.63 16.51 -5.20
C ALA A 319 16.97 15.77 -5.17
N ILE A 320 17.05 14.66 -5.90
CA ILE A 320 18.26 13.86 -6.08
C ILE A 320 18.96 14.36 -7.35
N PRO A 321 20.16 14.96 -7.25
CA PRO A 321 20.99 15.19 -8.44
C PRO A 321 21.44 13.83 -9.02
N ASN A 322 21.87 13.78 -10.29
CA ASN A 322 22.31 12.53 -10.95
C ASN A 322 23.37 11.72 -10.16
N HIS A 323 24.02 12.29 -9.13
CA HIS A 323 24.99 11.66 -8.24
C HIS A 323 24.42 11.06 -6.93
N GLY A 324 23.15 11.29 -6.59
CA GLY A 324 22.59 10.83 -5.30
C GLY A 324 22.43 9.31 -5.16
N ILE A 325 22.47 8.58 -6.29
CA ILE A 325 22.51 7.10 -6.30
C ILE A 325 23.77 6.59 -5.58
N HIS A 326 24.90 7.29 -5.68
CA HIS A 326 26.15 6.91 -5.00
C HIS A 326 26.10 7.08 -3.48
N LEU A 327 25.13 7.84 -2.97
CA LEU A 327 24.91 8.07 -1.54
C LEU A 327 23.84 7.13 -0.95
N GLY A 328 23.40 6.13 -1.74
CA GLY A 328 22.43 5.12 -1.32
C GLY A 328 20.99 5.64 -1.23
N ILE A 329 20.70 6.81 -1.81
CA ILE A 329 19.34 7.35 -1.88
C ILE A 329 18.64 6.71 -3.07
N THR A 330 17.66 5.87 -2.78
CA THR A 330 16.78 5.30 -3.81
C THR A 330 15.83 6.40 -4.29
N PRO A 331 15.73 6.66 -5.61
CA PRO A 331 14.70 7.53 -6.14
C PRO A 331 13.33 7.10 -5.65
N HIS A 332 12.60 8.08 -5.15
CA HIS A 332 11.28 7.86 -4.63
C HIS A 332 10.35 7.46 -5.77
N ALA A 333 9.84 6.23 -5.72
CA ALA A 333 8.81 5.76 -6.62
C ALA A 333 7.77 4.89 -5.88
N GLN A 334 6.49 5.27 -5.86
CA GLN A 334 5.39 4.46 -5.30
C GLN A 334 4.00 4.95 -5.74
N TRP A 335 2.97 4.18 -5.38
CA TRP A 335 1.57 4.56 -5.55
C TRP A 335 1.05 5.45 -4.41
N HIS A 336 0.13 6.35 -4.73
CA HIS A 336 -0.45 7.34 -3.81
C HIS A 336 -1.96 7.47 -3.89
N TRP A 337 -2.59 7.88 -2.78
CA TRP A 337 -4.04 8.09 -2.66
C TRP A 337 -4.44 9.54 -2.39
N GLY A 338 -5.38 10.10 -3.18
CA GLY A 338 -6.02 11.39 -2.92
C GLY A 338 -6.56 12.10 -4.18
N SER A 339 -7.54 12.98 -4.02
CA SER A 339 -8.20 13.72 -5.11
C SER A 339 -7.43 14.96 -5.60
N GLN A 340 -6.40 15.36 -4.86
CA GLN A 340 -5.63 16.57 -5.15
C GLN A 340 -4.21 16.20 -5.52
N THR A 341 -3.74 16.82 -6.60
CA THR A 341 -2.34 17.08 -6.94
C THR A 341 -1.57 17.88 -5.86
N HIS A 342 -1.98 17.79 -4.61
CA HIS A 342 -1.36 18.38 -3.44
C HIS A 342 -0.95 17.26 -2.50
N TRP A 343 0.24 16.71 -2.78
CA TRP A 343 1.39 16.36 -1.93
C TRP A 343 1.28 16.43 -0.38
N ALA A 344 0.24 17.00 0.23
CA ALA A 344 0.19 17.61 1.57
C ALA A 344 0.56 16.70 2.75
N ASN A 345 0.50 15.39 2.56
CA ASN A 345 0.81 14.41 3.60
C ASN A 345 2.04 13.54 3.27
N TRP A 346 2.58 13.66 2.05
CA TRP A 346 3.69 12.84 1.60
C TRP A 346 4.42 13.47 0.39
N ALA A 347 5.70 13.80 0.58
CA ALA A 347 6.41 14.71 -0.32
C ALA A 347 7.33 14.02 -1.32
N PRO A 348 7.22 14.40 -2.60
CA PRO A 348 8.36 15.13 -3.17
C PRO A 348 8.10 16.59 -3.66
N PHE A 349 8.08 17.56 -2.75
CA PHE A 349 8.86 18.82 -2.83
C PHE A 349 8.63 19.65 -1.56
N GLY A 350 9.56 19.50 -0.62
CA GLY A 350 9.56 20.24 0.63
C GLY A 350 8.54 19.77 1.68
N GLU A 351 7.50 19.03 1.35
CA GLU A 351 6.49 18.66 2.36
C GLU A 351 7.01 17.57 3.32
N ILE A 352 6.32 17.38 4.44
CA ILE A 352 6.70 16.41 5.46
C ILE A 352 5.91 15.14 5.21
N GLY A 353 6.57 14.00 5.14
CA GLY A 353 5.86 12.73 5.16
C GLY A 353 5.35 12.38 6.57
N PRO A 354 4.64 11.26 6.74
CA PRO A 354 4.05 10.87 8.02
C PRO A 354 5.12 10.79 9.12
N ILE A 355 4.88 11.47 10.23
CA ILE A 355 5.73 11.44 11.42
C ILE A 355 5.49 10.11 12.13
N SER A 356 6.53 9.30 12.28
CA SER A 356 6.45 8.04 13.02
C SER A 356 7.27 8.15 14.30
N ASP A 357 6.63 7.90 15.43
CA ASP A 357 7.34 7.63 16.68
C ASP A 357 7.72 6.14 16.67
N GLN A 358 8.99 5.84 16.36
CA GLN A 358 9.50 4.47 16.41
C GLN A 358 10.36 4.30 17.67
N GLU A 359 9.96 3.40 18.56
CA GLU A 359 10.85 2.89 19.60
C GLU A 359 11.90 1.97 18.95
N MET A 360 13.11 2.49 18.72
CA MET A 360 14.23 1.65 18.29
C MET A 360 14.80 0.90 19.49
N SER A 361 14.52 -0.40 19.59
CA SER A 361 15.20 -1.28 20.54
C SER A 361 16.67 -1.42 20.14
N THR A 362 17.58 -0.86 20.93
CA THR A 362 19.02 -1.07 20.79
C THR A 362 19.35 -2.53 21.12
N ARG A 363 19.31 -3.44 20.13
CA ARG A 363 19.99 -4.72 20.24
C ARG A 363 21.49 -4.49 20.14
N THR A 364 22.12 -4.24 21.29
CA THR A 364 23.57 -4.17 21.43
C THR A 364 24.20 -5.50 21.02
N ALA A 365 24.85 -5.52 19.85
CA ALA A 365 25.74 -6.60 19.46
C ALA A 365 27.05 -6.52 20.27
N LEU A 366 27.00 -6.94 21.53
CA LEU A 366 28.20 -7.34 22.27
C LEU A 366 28.57 -8.75 21.80
N ARG A 367 29.36 -8.83 20.72
CA ARG A 367 30.18 -10.01 20.45
C ARG A 367 31.27 -10.06 21.52
N THR A 368 30.99 -10.70 22.65
CA THR A 368 32.03 -11.18 23.54
C THR A 368 32.62 -12.45 22.93
N HIS A 369 33.86 -12.36 22.44
CA HIS A 369 34.69 -13.53 22.19
C HIS A 369 35.06 -14.16 23.54
N SER A 370 34.27 -15.14 24.00
CA SER A 370 34.75 -16.09 25.00
C SER A 370 35.58 -17.16 24.28
N ARG A 371 36.90 -17.03 24.38
CA ARG A 371 37.82 -18.16 24.17
C ARG A 371 37.50 -19.21 25.24
N SER A 372 37.08 -20.39 24.81
CA SER A 372 36.97 -21.57 25.67
C SER A 372 38.37 -22.01 26.10
N PRO A 373 38.64 -22.27 27.40
CA PRO A 373 39.86 -22.94 27.79
C PRO A 373 39.78 -24.41 27.37
N ARG A 374 40.86 -24.91 26.78
CA ARG A 374 41.14 -26.34 26.69
C ARG A 374 41.33 -26.89 28.10
N THR A 375 40.71 -28.03 28.38
CA THR A 375 41.14 -28.93 29.44
C THR A 375 41.18 -30.34 28.88
N LEU A 376 42.22 -31.04 29.34
CA LEU A 376 42.67 -32.40 29.03
C LEU A 376 41.58 -33.46 29.14
#